data_AF-A0AAV8ZVX7-F1
#
_entry.id   AF-A0AAV8ZVX7-F1
#
_cell.length_a   1.000
_cell.length_b   1.000
_cell.length_c   1.000
_cell.angle_alpha   90.00
_cell.angle_beta   90.00
_cell.angle_gamma   90.00
#
_symmetry.space_group_name_H-M   'P 1'
#
loop_
_entity.id
_entity.type
_entity.pdbx_description
1 polymer ?
#
loop_
_entity_poly.entity_id
_entity_poly.type
_entity_poly.pdbx_seq_one_letter_code
_entity_poly.pdbx_strand_id
1 'polypeptide(L)'
;MSLNDFIYGSYPNIIYETFNEPVDASWTGLLKPYHQELIKTIRANDPNNLIILGTPNYSQKVDDAAADPITGEKNIMYSLHFYSGTHKQWLRDTTEAALSKGLPIFVSEYGVVNADASGPVDMVETQLWWDLMDRHGLSNVEWAIYDKDEGASALKPGTTAKQACQEQYLTESGRVAVEQIKK
;
A
#
# COMPACT_ATOMS: atom_id res chain seq x y z
N MET A 1 10.06 -30.33 -12.82
CA MET A 1 8.84 -29.49 -12.78
C MET A 1 8.83 -28.66 -14.05
N SER A 2 7.89 -28.88 -14.96
CA SER A 2 7.67 -27.93 -16.06
C SER A 2 6.98 -26.69 -15.48
N LEU A 3 7.51 -25.51 -15.78
CA LEU A 3 7.04 -24.18 -15.41
C LEU A 3 5.62 -23.80 -15.94
N ASN A 4 4.78 -24.78 -16.26
CA ASN A 4 3.63 -24.58 -17.14
C ASN A 4 2.30 -24.25 -16.47
N ASP A 5 2.23 -24.10 -15.15
CA ASP A 5 0.99 -23.67 -14.51
C ASP A 5 1.26 -22.41 -13.69
N PHE A 6 1.45 -21.27 -14.36
CA PHE A 6 1.29 -19.97 -13.70
C PHE A 6 -0.22 -19.74 -13.51
N ILE A 7 -0.74 -20.30 -12.41
CA ILE A 7 -2.17 -20.60 -12.21
C ILE A 7 -3.07 -19.37 -12.38
N TYR A 8 -2.58 -18.18 -12.04
CA TYR A 8 -3.43 -16.99 -11.89
C TYR A 8 -3.22 -15.91 -12.97
N GLY A 9 -2.28 -16.08 -13.90
CA GLY A 9 -1.90 -15.02 -14.85
C GLY A 9 -2.99 -14.64 -15.86
N SER A 10 -4.02 -15.48 -16.02
CA SER A 10 -5.18 -15.21 -16.87
C SER A 10 -6.36 -14.57 -16.13
N TYR A 11 -6.27 -14.42 -14.80
CA TYR A 11 -7.35 -13.87 -13.99
C TYR A 11 -7.12 -12.37 -13.77
N PRO A 12 -8.11 -11.51 -14.06
CA PRO A 12 -7.96 -10.06 -13.92
C PRO A 12 -7.97 -9.58 -12.46
N ASN A 13 -8.18 -10.50 -11.51
CA ASN A 13 -8.27 -10.21 -10.08
C ASN A 13 -6.90 -10.01 -9.41
N ILE A 14 -5.81 -10.40 -10.07
CA ILE A 14 -4.50 -10.46 -9.45
C ILE A 14 -3.79 -9.11 -9.58
N ILE A 15 -3.26 -8.66 -8.45
CA ILE A 15 -2.31 -7.56 -8.35
C ILE A 15 -1.08 -8.12 -7.64
N TYR A 16 0.11 -7.90 -8.22
CA TYR A 16 1.37 -8.35 -7.62
C TYR A 16 2.02 -7.18 -6.89
N GLU A 17 2.23 -7.28 -5.59
CA GLU A 17 3.12 -6.36 -4.87
C GLU A 17 4.46 -7.07 -4.63
N THR A 18 5.52 -6.60 -5.30
CA THR A 18 6.77 -7.35 -5.40
C THR A 18 7.67 -7.23 -4.17
N PHE A 19 7.51 -6.16 -3.39
CA PHE A 19 8.23 -5.92 -2.15
C PHE A 19 7.43 -4.90 -1.32
N ASN A 20 6.90 -5.32 -0.16
CA ASN A 20 6.12 -4.47 0.75
C ASN A 20 6.88 -3.19 1.17
N GLU A 21 7.98 -3.35 1.92
CA GLU A 21 8.68 -2.24 2.58
C GLU A 21 10.20 -2.39 2.51
N PRO A 22 10.83 -1.87 1.45
CA PRO A 22 12.27 -1.71 1.41
C PRO A 22 12.79 -0.77 2.52
N VAL A 23 13.73 -1.22 3.35
CA VAL A 23 14.30 -0.42 4.45
C VAL A 23 15.60 0.26 4.00
N ASP A 24 16.70 -0.47 3.95
CA ASP A 24 18.03 0.04 3.61
C ASP A 24 18.41 -0.26 2.15
N ALA A 25 17.55 0.15 1.21
CA ALA A 25 17.70 -0.16 -0.21
C ALA A 25 17.50 1.08 -1.08
N SER A 26 18.57 1.54 -1.75
CA SER A 26 18.48 2.65 -2.70
C SER A 26 17.60 2.28 -3.89
N TRP A 27 16.82 3.24 -4.41
CA TRP A 27 16.01 3.02 -5.61
C TRP A 27 16.86 2.62 -6.82
N THR A 28 17.71 3.53 -7.32
CA THR A 28 18.50 3.31 -8.53
C THR A 28 19.54 2.20 -8.40
N GLY A 29 20.18 2.07 -7.23
CA GLY A 29 21.28 1.12 -7.04
C GLY A 29 20.85 -0.33 -6.76
N LEU A 30 19.62 -0.56 -6.30
CA LEU A 30 19.19 -1.90 -5.87
C LEU A 30 17.73 -2.22 -6.25
N LEU A 31 16.77 -1.39 -5.83
CA LEU A 31 15.35 -1.73 -5.98
C LEU A 31 14.86 -1.71 -7.42
N LYS A 32 15.27 -0.72 -8.21
CA LYS A 32 14.88 -0.65 -9.62
C LYS A 32 15.36 -1.88 -10.41
N PRO A 33 16.65 -2.28 -10.37
CA PRO A 33 17.09 -3.54 -10.98
C PRO A 33 16.35 -4.78 -10.47
N TYR A 34 16.11 -4.86 -9.15
CA TYR A 34 15.35 -5.95 -8.54
C TYR A 34 13.93 -6.05 -9.12
N HIS A 35 13.21 -4.92 -9.16
CA HIS A 35 11.85 -4.85 -9.70
C HIS A 35 11.82 -5.18 -11.19
N GLN A 36 12.80 -4.74 -11.98
CA GLN A 36 12.87 -5.07 -13.41
C GLN A 36 12.99 -6.58 -13.67
N GLU A 37 13.79 -7.31 -12.88
CA GLU A 37 13.88 -8.77 -13.01
C GLU A 37 12.58 -9.49 -12.61
N LEU A 38 11.89 -9.00 -11.56
CA LEU A 38 10.59 -9.53 -11.17
C LEU A 38 9.50 -9.23 -12.20
N ILE A 39 9.46 -8.00 -12.73
CA ILE A 39 8.52 -7.62 -13.79
C ILE A 39 8.72 -8.55 -14.99
N LYS A 40 9.96 -8.75 -15.45
CA LYS A 40 10.25 -9.67 -16.56
C LYS A 40 9.76 -11.09 -16.29
N THR A 41 9.95 -11.58 -15.06
CA THR A 41 9.51 -12.91 -14.64
C THR A 41 7.99 -13.03 -14.63
N ILE A 42 7.28 -12.03 -14.10
CA ILE A 42 5.82 -11.98 -14.08
C ILE A 42 5.28 -11.87 -15.51
N ARG A 43 5.82 -10.95 -16.32
CA ARG A 43 5.37 -10.67 -17.70
C ARG A 43 5.57 -11.83 -18.66
N ALA A 44 6.49 -12.75 -18.37
CA ALA A 44 6.62 -14.01 -19.11
C ALA A 44 5.37 -14.92 -18.98
N ASN A 45 4.55 -14.72 -17.94
CA ASN A 45 3.38 -15.54 -17.63
C ASN A 45 2.07 -14.75 -17.56
N ASP A 46 2.16 -13.46 -17.25
CA ASP A 46 1.04 -12.54 -17.06
C ASP A 46 1.36 -11.19 -17.70
N PRO A 47 0.92 -10.97 -18.95
CA PRO A 47 1.35 -9.81 -19.74
C PRO A 47 0.77 -8.49 -19.24
N ASN A 48 -0.31 -8.49 -18.43
CA ASN A 48 -1.14 -7.31 -18.26
C ASN A 48 -1.58 -6.97 -16.83
N ASN A 49 -1.59 -7.90 -15.87
CA ASN A 49 -2.04 -7.55 -14.52
C ASN A 49 -1.12 -6.50 -13.85
N LEU A 50 -1.70 -5.75 -12.92
CA LEU A 50 -1.02 -4.68 -12.22
C LEU A 50 0.13 -5.23 -11.35
N ILE A 51 1.28 -4.57 -11.42
CA ILE A 51 2.43 -4.83 -10.54
C ILE A 51 2.71 -3.55 -9.75
N ILE A 52 2.71 -3.64 -8.42
CA ILE A 52 3.02 -2.58 -7.47
C ILE A 52 4.43 -2.80 -6.94
N LEU A 53 5.24 -1.74 -6.98
CA LEU A 53 6.66 -1.76 -6.64
C LEU A 53 6.91 -0.98 -5.35
N GLY A 54 7.39 -1.67 -4.31
CA GLY A 54 7.84 -1.02 -3.08
C GLY A 54 8.94 0.01 -3.32
N THR A 55 8.86 1.13 -2.59
CA THR A 55 9.82 2.23 -2.68
C THR A 55 10.72 2.29 -1.43
N PRO A 56 11.87 3.00 -1.45
CA PRO A 56 12.76 3.03 -0.29
C PRO A 56 12.10 3.58 0.99
N ASN A 57 12.71 3.26 2.13
CA ASN A 57 12.33 3.74 3.46
C ASN A 57 10.86 3.42 3.80
N TYR A 58 10.55 2.13 3.89
CA TYR A 58 9.21 1.62 4.21
C TYR A 58 8.16 2.13 3.22
N SER A 59 8.49 2.12 1.92
CA SER A 59 7.62 2.60 0.86
C SER A 59 7.19 4.08 1.03
N GLN A 60 8.11 4.95 1.46
CA GLN A 60 7.84 6.39 1.62
C GLN A 60 8.54 7.25 0.56
N LYS A 61 9.61 6.76 -0.04
CA LYS A 61 10.45 7.50 -0.99
C LYS A 61 9.95 7.37 -2.43
N VAL A 62 8.70 7.74 -2.65
CA VAL A 62 8.08 7.81 -3.98
C VAL A 62 8.71 8.92 -4.84
N ASP A 63 9.35 9.92 -4.23
CA ASP A 63 10.12 10.96 -4.90
C ASP A 63 11.37 10.42 -5.61
N ASP A 64 12.07 9.46 -4.98
CA ASP A 64 13.21 8.78 -5.60
C ASP A 64 12.77 7.96 -6.82
N ALA A 65 11.67 7.23 -6.70
CA ALA A 65 11.08 6.47 -7.81
C ALA A 65 10.58 7.40 -8.94
N ALA A 66 9.99 8.54 -8.60
CA ALA A 66 9.56 9.55 -9.57
C ALA A 66 10.72 10.24 -10.31
N ALA A 67 11.90 10.31 -9.69
CA ALA A 67 13.09 10.87 -10.33
C ALA A 67 13.73 9.91 -11.34
N ASP A 68 13.61 8.59 -11.13
CA ASP A 68 14.19 7.55 -11.99
C ASP A 68 13.22 6.38 -12.22
N PRO A 69 12.03 6.60 -12.83
CA PRO A 69 10.99 5.59 -12.93
C PRO A 69 11.39 4.42 -13.82
N ILE A 70 10.74 3.27 -13.65
CA ILE A 70 10.80 2.19 -14.65
C ILE A 70 10.04 2.64 -15.89
N THR A 71 10.68 2.51 -17.05
CA THR A 71 10.13 2.89 -18.36
C THR A 71 10.10 1.68 -19.28
N GLY A 72 9.22 1.70 -20.29
CA GLY A 72 9.05 0.59 -21.24
C GLY A 72 8.12 -0.53 -20.77
N GLU A 73 7.75 -0.54 -19.49
CA GLU A 73 6.79 -1.46 -18.89
C GLU A 73 5.40 -0.83 -18.79
N LYS A 74 4.36 -1.67 -18.80
CA LYS A 74 2.95 -1.25 -18.66
C LYS A 74 2.35 -1.80 -17.37
N ASN A 75 1.31 -1.13 -16.88
CA ASN A 75 0.54 -1.52 -15.70
C ASN A 75 1.44 -1.72 -14.47
N ILE A 76 2.27 -0.70 -14.22
CA ILE A 76 3.17 -0.62 -13.07
C ILE A 76 2.70 0.55 -12.19
N MET A 77 2.64 0.33 -10.89
CA MET A 77 2.40 1.34 -9.86
C MET A 77 3.47 1.24 -8.76
N TYR A 78 3.55 2.24 -7.89
CA TYR A 78 4.55 2.32 -6.83
C TYR A 78 3.88 2.40 -5.48
N SER A 79 4.33 1.60 -4.51
CA SER A 79 3.76 1.57 -3.17
C SER A 79 4.11 2.87 -2.43
N LEU A 80 3.09 3.45 -1.80
CA LEU A 80 3.21 4.47 -0.75
C LEU A 80 2.59 3.92 0.52
N HIS A 81 3.34 3.86 1.62
CA HIS A 81 2.79 3.53 2.94
C HIS A 81 2.81 4.73 3.86
N PHE A 82 1.75 4.89 4.65
CA PHE A 82 1.69 5.92 5.68
C PHE A 82 0.91 5.45 6.91
N TYR A 83 1.14 6.14 8.02
CA TYR A 83 0.48 5.89 9.30
C TYR A 83 0.15 7.25 9.86
N SER A 84 -1.13 7.60 9.92
CA SER A 84 -1.55 8.99 10.08
C SER A 84 -1.11 9.60 11.40
N GLY A 85 -0.83 8.82 12.45
CA GLY A 85 -0.25 9.31 13.70
C GLY A 85 1.19 9.82 13.57
N THR A 86 1.95 9.32 12.57
CA THR A 86 3.37 9.64 12.37
C THR A 86 3.64 10.44 11.10
N HIS A 87 2.97 10.08 10.01
CA HIS A 87 3.25 10.56 8.66
C HIS A 87 2.27 11.68 8.31
N LYS A 88 2.79 12.91 8.23
CA LYS A 88 1.99 14.13 8.19
C LYS A 88 2.10 14.85 6.85
N GLN A 89 1.94 16.18 6.85
CA GLN A 89 2.07 17.06 5.69
C GLN A 89 3.32 16.78 4.85
N TRP A 90 4.47 16.53 5.47
CA TRP A 90 5.72 16.32 4.74
C TRP A 90 5.65 15.14 3.76
N LEU A 91 4.99 14.03 4.13
CA LEU A 91 4.87 12.86 3.25
C LEU A 91 3.75 13.07 2.21
N ARG A 92 2.70 13.83 2.55
CA ARG A 92 1.73 14.29 1.55
C ARG A 92 2.38 15.18 0.50
N ASP A 93 3.25 16.10 0.90
CA ASP A 93 3.98 16.97 -0.04
C ASP A 93 4.91 16.16 -0.95
N THR A 94 5.62 15.16 -0.40
CA THR A 94 6.41 14.20 -1.18
C THR A 94 5.53 13.44 -2.19
N THR A 95 4.34 13.03 -1.77
CA THR A 95 3.38 12.30 -2.62
C THR A 95 2.86 13.19 -3.75
N GLU A 96 2.41 14.41 -3.44
CA GLU A 96 1.97 15.40 -4.44
C GLU A 96 3.08 15.70 -5.45
N ALA A 97 4.32 15.85 -5.00
CA ALA A 97 5.47 16.07 -5.89
C ALA A 97 5.70 14.89 -6.84
N ALA A 98 5.61 13.65 -6.35
CA ALA A 98 5.75 12.44 -7.17
C ALA A 98 4.60 12.29 -8.19
N LEU A 99 3.35 12.55 -7.76
CA LEU A 99 2.17 12.56 -8.63
C LEU A 99 2.29 13.63 -9.72
N SER A 100 2.80 14.82 -9.40
CA SER A 100 3.02 15.91 -10.35
C SER A 100 4.02 15.55 -11.46
N LYS A 101 4.93 14.60 -11.19
CA LYS A 101 5.87 14.04 -12.17
C LYS A 101 5.27 12.87 -12.98
N GLY A 102 4.01 12.52 -12.72
CA GLY A 102 3.31 11.44 -13.42
C GLY A 102 3.57 10.04 -12.87
N LEU A 103 4.12 9.90 -11.65
CA LEU A 103 4.33 8.59 -11.04
C LEU A 103 2.98 8.00 -10.58
N PRO A 104 2.56 6.82 -11.06
CA PRO A 104 1.31 6.22 -10.62
C PRO A 104 1.48 5.52 -9.26
N ILE A 105 0.80 6.01 -8.23
CA ILE A 105 0.95 5.56 -6.83
C ILE A 105 -0.25 4.72 -6.39
N PHE A 106 0.02 3.62 -5.69
CA PHE A 106 -0.98 2.82 -4.98
C PHE A 106 -0.64 2.84 -3.49
N VAL A 107 -1.60 3.16 -2.62
CA VAL A 107 -1.42 3.11 -1.16
C VAL A 107 -1.73 1.69 -0.68
N SER A 108 -0.80 0.75 -0.87
CA SER A 108 -1.04 -0.67 -0.60
C SER A 108 -1.12 -1.00 0.88
N GLU A 109 -0.70 -0.07 1.73
CA GLU A 109 -0.87 -0.14 3.18
C GLU A 109 -0.99 1.28 3.77
N TYR A 110 -1.97 1.49 4.65
CA TYR A 110 -1.92 2.61 5.57
C TYR A 110 -2.58 2.30 6.91
N GLY A 111 -2.13 2.97 7.98
CA GLY A 111 -2.78 2.92 9.29
C GLY A 111 -3.31 4.29 9.73
N VAL A 112 -4.33 4.29 10.58
CA VAL A 112 -4.92 5.51 11.16
C VAL A 112 -4.33 5.88 12.52
N VAL A 113 -3.22 5.24 12.87
CA VAL A 113 -2.50 5.34 14.16
C VAL A 113 -1.01 5.63 13.92
N ASN A 114 -0.14 5.50 14.93
CA ASN A 114 1.31 5.67 14.76
C ASN A 114 1.95 4.51 13.96
N ALA A 115 3.13 4.75 13.38
CA ALA A 115 3.85 3.78 12.55
C ALA A 115 4.33 2.52 13.30
N ASP A 116 4.35 2.55 14.64
CA ASP A 116 4.60 1.37 15.49
C ASP A 116 3.31 0.58 15.81
N ALA A 117 2.22 0.87 15.09
CA ALA A 117 0.86 0.37 15.29
C ALA A 117 0.24 0.76 16.65
N SER A 118 0.85 1.67 17.41
CA SER A 118 0.29 2.18 18.66
C SER A 118 -0.74 3.27 18.41
N GLY A 119 -1.82 3.26 19.18
CA GLY A 119 -2.83 4.32 19.16
C GLY A 119 -2.33 5.64 19.78
N PRO A 120 -3.22 6.65 19.87
CA PRO A 120 -4.62 6.62 19.46
C PRO A 120 -4.79 6.77 17.94
N VAL A 121 -6.04 6.63 17.48
CA VAL A 121 -6.43 7.01 16.12
C VAL A 121 -6.29 8.52 15.94
N ASP A 122 -5.67 8.95 14.84
CA ASP A 122 -5.56 10.36 14.46
C ASP A 122 -6.51 10.68 13.29
N MET A 123 -7.78 10.92 13.60
CA MET A 123 -8.81 11.18 12.58
C MET A 123 -8.60 12.50 11.83
N VAL A 124 -7.98 13.50 12.46
CA VAL A 124 -7.72 14.79 11.79
C VAL A 124 -6.72 14.57 10.66
N GLU A 125 -5.62 13.89 10.94
CA GLU A 125 -4.63 13.61 9.90
C GLU A 125 -5.12 12.58 8.88
N THR A 126 -5.88 11.57 9.34
CA THR A 126 -6.48 10.55 8.47
C THR A 126 -7.37 11.20 7.41
N GLN A 127 -8.21 12.18 7.79
CA GLN A 127 -9.04 12.88 6.83
C GLN A 127 -8.22 13.64 5.77
N LEU A 128 -7.10 14.27 6.17
CA LEU A 128 -6.22 14.96 5.20
C LEU A 128 -5.58 13.99 4.20
N TRP A 129 -5.27 12.78 4.63
CA TRP A 129 -4.80 11.72 3.73
C TRP A 129 -5.89 11.22 2.80
N TRP A 130 -7.09 10.95 3.32
CA TRP A 130 -8.24 10.57 2.49
C TRP A 130 -8.58 11.64 1.45
N ASP A 131 -8.58 12.92 1.82
CA ASP A 131 -8.82 14.02 0.88
C ASP A 131 -7.76 14.09 -0.23
N LEU A 132 -6.50 13.74 0.07
CA LEU A 132 -5.45 13.63 -0.95
C LEU A 132 -5.71 12.42 -1.87
N MET A 133 -6.00 11.26 -1.29
CA MET A 133 -6.26 10.04 -2.06
C MET A 133 -7.48 10.20 -2.97
N ASP A 134 -8.57 10.78 -2.48
CA ASP A 134 -9.79 11.01 -3.25
C ASP A 134 -9.57 12.02 -4.37
N ARG A 135 -8.83 13.12 -4.13
CA ARG A 135 -8.49 14.12 -5.15
C ARG A 135 -7.68 13.54 -6.31
N HIS A 136 -6.82 12.57 -6.04
CA HIS A 136 -5.92 11.96 -7.04
C HIS A 136 -6.36 10.57 -7.51
N GLY A 137 -7.47 10.04 -6.98
CA GLY A 137 -7.97 8.70 -7.31
C GLY A 137 -7.04 7.57 -6.87
N LEU A 138 -6.35 7.72 -5.73
CA LEU A 138 -5.42 6.72 -5.23
C LEU A 138 -6.17 5.54 -4.59
N SER A 139 -5.97 4.34 -5.13
CA SER A 139 -6.42 3.11 -4.49
C SER A 139 -5.67 2.91 -3.17
N ASN A 140 -6.36 2.39 -2.16
CA ASN A 140 -5.82 2.26 -0.82
C ASN A 140 -6.31 0.99 -0.10
N VAL A 141 -5.50 0.50 0.85
CA VAL A 141 -5.82 -0.64 1.71
C VAL A 141 -5.39 -0.31 3.15
N GLU A 142 -6.34 -0.35 4.10
CA GLU A 142 -6.06 -0.10 5.51
C GLU A 142 -5.47 -1.34 6.19
N TRP A 143 -4.41 -1.13 6.98
CA TRP A 143 -3.80 -2.10 7.88
C TRP A 143 -4.52 -2.07 9.24
N ALA A 144 -5.09 -3.17 9.76
CA ALA A 144 -5.26 -4.48 9.13
C ALA A 144 -6.45 -5.25 9.73
N ILE A 145 -6.93 -6.26 9.00
CA ILE A 145 -7.86 -7.27 9.54
C ILE A 145 -7.08 -8.23 10.45
N TYR A 146 -6.89 -7.81 11.69
CA TYR A 146 -6.17 -8.57 12.72
C TYR A 146 -6.78 -8.32 14.10
N ASP A 147 -6.54 -9.24 15.05
CA ASP A 147 -7.06 -9.18 16.43
C ASP A 147 -5.96 -9.00 17.48
N LYS A 148 -4.76 -8.58 17.08
CA LYS A 148 -3.71 -8.26 18.04
C LYS A 148 -4.14 -7.07 18.90
N ASP A 149 -3.74 -7.10 20.16
CA ASP A 149 -3.99 -6.01 21.11
C ASP A 149 -3.06 -4.82 20.81
N GLU A 150 -3.39 -4.06 19.77
CA GLU A 150 -2.69 -2.86 19.31
C GLU A 150 -3.66 -1.84 18.69
N GLY A 151 -3.18 -0.63 18.41
CA GLY A 151 -4.02 0.45 17.90
C GLY A 151 -4.52 0.24 16.46
N ALA A 152 -3.70 -0.38 15.60
CA ALA A 152 -4.00 -0.56 14.17
C ALA A 152 -4.93 -1.76 13.86
N SER A 153 -5.09 -2.70 14.79
CA SER A 153 -5.90 -3.89 14.54
C SER A 153 -7.37 -3.52 14.38
N ALA A 154 -8.02 -3.95 13.30
CA ALA A 154 -9.43 -3.68 13.06
C ALA A 154 -10.37 -4.45 14.01
N LEU A 155 -9.91 -5.59 14.56
CA LEU A 155 -10.70 -6.49 15.38
C LEU A 155 -10.23 -6.49 16.84
N LYS A 156 -11.16 -6.61 17.78
CA LYS A 156 -10.83 -6.77 19.20
C LYS A 156 -10.16 -8.12 19.46
N PRO A 157 -9.26 -8.25 20.45
CA PRO A 157 -8.64 -9.52 20.80
C PRO A 157 -9.63 -10.66 21.02
N GLY A 158 -9.35 -11.81 20.39
CA GLY A 158 -10.20 -13.01 20.47
C GLY A 158 -11.38 -13.02 19.50
N THR A 159 -11.45 -12.08 18.56
CA THR A 159 -12.48 -12.06 17.51
C THR A 159 -12.27 -13.22 16.53
N THR A 160 -13.27 -14.08 16.38
CA THR A 160 -13.24 -15.19 15.42
C THR A 160 -13.58 -14.71 14.01
N ALA A 161 -13.24 -15.51 12.99
CA ALA A 161 -13.60 -15.20 11.60
C ALA A 161 -15.11 -14.97 11.37
N LYS A 162 -15.97 -15.66 12.12
CA LYS A 162 -17.44 -15.48 12.04
C LYS A 162 -17.93 -14.16 12.63
N GLN A 163 -17.09 -13.51 13.43
CA GLN A 163 -17.38 -12.26 14.14
C GLN A 163 -16.77 -11.03 13.45
N ALA A 164 -15.83 -11.21 12.52
CA ALA A 164 -15.07 -10.12 11.90
C ALA A 164 -15.93 -9.03 11.22
N CYS A 165 -17.15 -9.36 10.78
CA CYS A 165 -18.06 -8.41 10.13
C CYS A 165 -19.11 -7.80 11.09
N GLN A 166 -19.00 -8.02 12.40
CA GLN A 166 -19.95 -7.56 13.39
C GLN A 166 -19.38 -6.37 14.17
N GLU A 167 -20.13 -5.26 14.18
CA GLU A 167 -19.67 -3.96 14.70
C GLU A 167 -19.16 -4.02 16.16
N GLN A 168 -19.76 -4.84 17.02
CA GLN A 168 -19.34 -4.98 18.41
C GLN A 168 -17.93 -5.58 18.58
N TYR A 169 -17.39 -6.23 17.54
CA TYR A 169 -16.05 -6.82 17.54
C TYR A 169 -15.01 -5.94 16.85
N LEU A 170 -15.41 -4.79 16.30
CA LEU A 170 -14.49 -3.82 15.72
C LEU A 170 -13.83 -2.96 16.80
N THR A 171 -12.55 -2.66 16.62
CA THR A 171 -11.84 -1.60 17.36
C THR A 171 -12.26 -0.21 16.85
N GLU A 172 -11.60 0.85 17.32
CA GLU A 172 -11.77 2.17 16.73
C GLU A 172 -11.26 2.20 15.28
N SER A 173 -10.04 1.72 15.00
CA SER A 173 -9.50 1.59 13.63
C SER A 173 -10.45 0.80 12.73
N GLY A 174 -10.97 -0.34 13.20
CA GLY A 174 -11.90 -1.14 12.41
C GLY A 174 -13.20 -0.43 12.04
N ARG A 175 -13.71 0.47 12.90
CA ARG A 175 -14.89 1.29 12.56
C ARG A 175 -14.55 2.34 11.49
N VAL A 176 -13.38 2.96 11.61
CA VAL A 176 -12.85 3.95 10.66
C VAL A 176 -12.69 3.32 9.27
N ALA A 177 -12.12 2.11 9.18
CA ALA A 177 -12.02 1.34 7.94
C ALA A 177 -13.38 1.12 7.26
N VAL A 178 -14.36 0.67 8.04
CA VAL A 178 -15.72 0.39 7.54
C VAL A 178 -16.40 1.67 7.07
N GLU A 179 -16.18 2.80 7.74
CA GLU A 179 -16.71 4.10 7.33
C GLU A 179 -16.11 4.54 5.99
N GLN A 180 -14.79 4.44 5.83
CA GLN A 180 -14.11 4.84 4.60
C GLN A 180 -14.55 3.99 3.40
N ILE A 181 -14.67 2.68 3.56
CA ILE A 181 -15.03 1.75 2.47
C ILE A 181 -16.49 1.92 2.00
N LYS A 182 -17.37 2.48 2.84
CA LYS A 182 -18.80 2.65 2.53
C LYS A 182 -19.14 3.99 1.86
N LYS A 183 -18.18 4.90 1.70
CA LYS A 183 -18.36 6.16 0.97
C LYS A 183 -18.61 5.90 -0.51
#